data_AF-L7JXX0-F1
#
_entry.id   AF-L7JXX0-F1
#
_cell.length_a   1.000
_cell.length_b   1.000
_cell.length_c   1.000
_cell.angle_alpha   90.00
_cell.angle_beta   90.00
_cell.angle_gamma   90.00
#
_symmetry.space_group_name_H-M   'P 1'
#
loop_
_entity.id
_entity.type
_entity.pdbx_description
1 polymer ?
#
loop_
_entity_poly.entity_id
_entity_poly.type
_entity_poly.pdbx_seq_one_letter_code
_entity_poly.pdbx_strand_id
1 'polypeptide(L)'
;MDNLVIYAQTPFYLEMTLLYDLKTTFTSFIRTYMAIVPCFFRWSTGSILDRLKVLTILIVFTFLRSLNCSRMYHSLKVQSLVRLYVLFNVLELAEKLIGTLVNDIAKAIEERMEGTQEQEHTVLEDESVVLGKSNVRLGSEKSSNNKNVVLGKRNGSESEHEGINSGDDVNAVSERDKRTENESMTDRGSDVSLDDKVGVPSSNSQSMIANAVLMAVLTTFFIISTAIHTLVLYFQYLIIQLSLNSSSSVLYSLVISNQFLELKGNVTKKGDKAMLFSLVDHDGTKRFSLLIFVVIAFLSVCVESEKLTFTKFILPIIVVLLFKVLVDWIKHIFFCRYNNLNLSFYMCYKKEYVKGNNFVGLHILFMWMLYELTRMGYFSFLACFLACVHFVGLFIK
;
A
#
# COMPACT_ATOMS: atom_id res chain seq x y z
N MET A 1 8.05 -13.29 38.03
CA MET A 1 9.25 -13.33 37.16
C MET A 1 8.90 -13.06 35.70
N ASP A 2 7.66 -13.32 35.29
CA ASP A 2 7.18 -13.25 33.89
C ASP A 2 7.42 -11.89 33.23
N ASN A 3 7.23 -10.79 33.95
CA ASN A 3 7.54 -9.45 33.43
C ASN A 3 9.03 -9.28 33.11
N LEU A 4 9.93 -9.85 33.91
CA LEU A 4 11.38 -9.75 33.70
C LEU A 4 11.82 -10.53 32.44
N VAL A 5 11.14 -11.65 32.17
CA VAL A 5 11.35 -12.45 30.95
C VAL A 5 10.99 -11.64 29.70
N ILE A 6 9.90 -10.86 29.74
CA ILE A 6 9.50 -9.97 28.63
C ILE A 6 10.61 -8.96 28.31
N TYR A 7 11.19 -8.30 29.32
CA TYR A 7 12.28 -7.33 29.11
C TYR A 7 13.51 -7.96 28.45
N ALA A 8 13.90 -9.16 28.87
CA ALA A 8 15.11 -9.82 28.37
C ALA A 8 14.92 -10.44 26.97
N GLN A 9 13.75 -11.02 26.69
CA GLN A 9 13.53 -11.78 25.46
C GLN A 9 13.03 -10.92 24.29
N THR A 10 12.30 -9.82 24.55
CA THR A 10 11.69 -9.01 23.47
C THR A 10 12.69 -8.57 22.39
N PRO A 11 13.91 -8.07 22.72
CA PRO A 11 14.90 -7.69 21.71
C PRO A 11 15.25 -8.83 20.75
N PHE A 12 15.40 -10.06 21.25
CA PHE A 12 15.75 -11.21 20.42
C PHE A 12 14.63 -11.57 19.43
N TYR A 13 13.40 -11.68 19.93
CA TYR A 13 12.23 -11.98 19.08
C TYR A 13 11.96 -10.86 18.06
N LEU A 14 12.15 -9.60 18.46
CA LEU A 14 12.01 -8.44 17.60
C LEU A 14 13.05 -8.44 16.48
N GLU A 15 14.33 -8.63 16.78
CA GLU A 15 15.39 -8.61 15.75
C GLU A 15 15.23 -9.75 14.75
N MET A 16 14.85 -10.96 15.18
CA MET A 16 14.55 -12.05 14.24
C MET A 16 13.40 -11.70 13.30
N THR A 17 12.36 -11.03 13.81
CA THR A 17 11.21 -10.60 13.02
C THR A 17 11.57 -9.46 12.06
N LEU A 18 12.31 -8.46 12.55
CA LEU A 18 12.75 -7.32 11.74
C LEU A 18 13.77 -7.73 10.68
N LEU A 19 14.63 -8.73 10.92
CA LEU A 19 15.52 -9.27 9.90
C LEU A 19 14.75 -9.97 8.78
N TYR A 20 13.70 -10.72 9.12
CA TYR A 20 12.78 -11.30 8.13
C TYR A 20 12.07 -10.19 7.34
N ASP A 21 11.55 -9.17 8.01
CA ASP A 21 10.88 -8.05 7.37
C ASP A 21 11.82 -7.25 6.46
N LEU A 22 13.05 -6.99 6.90
CA LEU A 22 14.09 -6.32 6.14
C LEU A 22 14.46 -7.12 4.88
N LYS A 23 14.60 -8.45 5.00
CA LYS A 23 14.84 -9.33 3.85
C LYS A 23 13.68 -9.28 2.85
N THR A 24 12.44 -9.32 3.35
CA THR A 24 11.24 -9.27 2.51
C THR A 24 11.14 -7.93 1.79
N THR A 25 11.36 -6.83 2.52
CA THR A 25 11.40 -5.47 1.99
C THR A 25 12.48 -5.31 0.94
N PHE A 26 13.70 -5.78 1.20
CA PHE A 26 14.79 -5.73 0.24
C PHE A 26 14.46 -6.55 -1.02
N THR A 27 13.87 -7.73 -0.86
CA THR A 27 13.46 -8.58 -1.99
C THR A 27 12.39 -7.88 -2.84
N SER A 28 11.37 -7.31 -2.22
CA SER A 28 10.35 -6.51 -2.92
C SER A 28 10.97 -5.28 -3.58
N PHE A 29 11.90 -4.61 -2.92
CA PHE A 29 12.59 -3.45 -3.44
C PHE A 29 13.36 -3.79 -4.74
N ILE A 30 14.15 -4.87 -4.73
CA ILE A 30 14.88 -5.34 -5.91
C ILE A 30 13.92 -5.78 -7.02
N ARG A 31 12.82 -6.48 -6.67
CA ARG A 31 11.80 -6.92 -7.64
C ARG A 31 11.18 -5.75 -8.39
N THR A 32 10.91 -4.63 -7.73
CA THR A 32 10.40 -3.43 -8.39
C THR A 32 11.36 -2.91 -9.45
N TYR A 33 12.67 -2.84 -9.17
CA TYR A 33 13.66 -2.42 -10.19
C TYR A 33 13.79 -3.41 -11.33
N MET A 34 13.73 -4.70 -11.02
CA MET A 34 13.67 -5.77 -12.03
C MET A 34 12.45 -5.69 -12.91
N ALA A 35 11.33 -5.12 -12.44
CA ALA A 35 10.15 -4.86 -13.26
C ALA A 35 10.27 -3.55 -14.06
N ILE A 36 10.89 -2.51 -13.49
CA ILE A 36 11.08 -1.23 -14.17
C ILE A 36 11.94 -1.38 -15.44
N VAL A 37 13.06 -2.12 -15.38
CA VAL A 37 14.00 -2.26 -16.51
C VAL A 37 13.34 -2.89 -17.76
N PRO A 38 12.58 -4.00 -17.65
CA PRO A 38 11.79 -4.54 -18.76
C PRO A 38 10.58 -3.69 -19.14
N CYS A 39 9.93 -2.99 -18.20
CA CYS A 39 8.77 -2.14 -18.51
C CYS A 39 9.12 -0.98 -19.46
N PHE A 40 10.35 -0.46 -19.43
CA PHE A 40 10.82 0.49 -20.45
C PHE A 40 10.92 -0.13 -21.85
N PHE A 41 11.20 -1.43 -21.95
CA PHE A 41 11.34 -2.15 -23.22
C PHE A 41 10.05 -2.87 -23.69
N ARG A 42 9.14 -3.19 -22.77
CA ARG A 42 7.91 -3.95 -23.01
C ARG A 42 6.70 -3.23 -22.43
N TRP A 43 6.51 -1.99 -22.87
CA TRP A 43 5.41 -1.07 -22.49
C TRP A 43 4.00 -1.63 -22.78
N SER A 44 3.88 -2.66 -23.64
CA SER A 44 2.59 -3.05 -24.26
C SER A 44 1.73 -4.06 -23.48
N THR A 45 2.22 -4.72 -22.41
CA THR A 45 1.52 -5.91 -21.84
C THR A 45 1.17 -5.84 -20.35
N GLY A 46 1.42 -4.73 -19.64
CA GLY A 46 1.09 -4.61 -18.20
C GLY A 46 -0.34 -4.12 -17.95
N SER A 47 -0.89 -4.37 -16.76
CA SER A 47 -2.20 -3.84 -16.32
C SER A 47 -2.21 -2.30 -16.33
N ILE A 48 -3.38 -1.67 -16.50
CA ILE A 48 -3.52 -0.19 -16.53
C ILE A 48 -2.88 0.46 -15.28
N LEU A 49 -2.96 -0.20 -14.12
CA LEU A 49 -2.43 0.27 -12.85
C LEU A 49 -0.90 0.32 -12.85
N ASP A 50 -0.26 -0.68 -13.46
CA ASP A 50 1.20 -0.72 -13.58
C ASP A 50 1.70 0.41 -14.48
N ARG A 51 0.95 0.69 -15.57
CA ARG A 51 1.25 1.83 -16.45
C ARG A 51 1.11 3.16 -15.71
N LEU A 52 0.08 3.30 -14.86
CA LEU A 52 -0.12 4.49 -14.04
C LEU A 52 0.99 4.70 -13.01
N LYS A 53 1.42 3.63 -12.34
CA LYS A 53 2.54 3.65 -11.40
C LYS A 53 3.85 4.05 -12.10
N VAL A 54 4.14 3.48 -13.27
CA VAL A 54 5.33 3.85 -14.07
C VAL A 54 5.29 5.31 -14.51
N LEU A 55 4.14 5.79 -14.99
CA LEU A 55 3.95 7.20 -15.37
C LEU A 55 4.18 8.13 -14.17
N THR A 56 3.63 7.77 -13.01
CA THR A 56 3.83 8.52 -11.76
C THR A 56 5.31 8.59 -11.39
N ILE A 57 6.02 7.46 -11.45
CA ILE A 57 7.47 7.39 -11.20
C ILE A 57 8.23 8.33 -12.14
N LEU A 58 7.93 8.31 -13.44
CA LEU A 58 8.61 9.16 -14.43
C LEU A 58 8.39 10.67 -14.17
N ILE A 59 7.14 11.06 -13.89
CA ILE A 59 6.78 12.46 -13.61
C ILE A 59 7.48 12.94 -12.35
N VAL A 60 7.40 12.18 -11.25
CA VAL A 60 7.97 12.57 -9.96
C VAL A 60 9.51 12.55 -10.03
N PHE A 61 10.12 11.60 -10.72
CA PHE A 61 11.57 11.58 -10.96
C PHE A 61 12.04 12.83 -11.72
N THR A 62 11.33 13.20 -12.78
CA THR A 62 11.64 14.41 -13.56
C THR A 62 11.49 15.68 -12.72
N PHE A 63 10.46 15.74 -11.87
CA PHE A 63 10.29 16.82 -10.90
C PHE A 63 11.47 16.88 -9.91
N LEU A 64 11.88 15.76 -9.30
CA LEU A 64 13.04 15.72 -8.41
C LEU A 64 14.33 16.17 -9.10
N ARG A 65 14.52 15.84 -10.39
CA ARG A 65 15.68 16.30 -11.18
C ARG A 65 15.75 17.83 -11.31
N SER A 66 14.62 18.53 -11.21
CA SER A 66 14.59 19.99 -11.23
C SER A 66 15.11 20.62 -9.92
N LEU A 67 15.19 19.83 -8.83
CA LEU A 67 15.67 20.30 -7.54
C LEU A 67 17.21 20.32 -7.53
N ASN A 68 17.78 21.45 -7.11
CA ASN A 68 19.23 21.61 -6.99
C ASN A 68 19.71 21.08 -5.64
N CYS A 69 20.23 19.84 -5.59
CA CYS A 69 20.71 19.19 -4.36
C CYS A 69 21.68 20.07 -3.55
N SER A 70 22.70 20.64 -4.21
CA SER A 70 23.70 21.50 -3.58
C SER A 70 23.08 22.72 -2.87
N ARG A 71 22.10 23.38 -3.51
CA ARG A 71 21.41 24.54 -2.92
C ARG A 71 20.59 24.15 -1.70
N MET A 72 19.86 23.05 -1.79
CA MET A 72 19.04 22.55 -0.68
C MET A 72 19.90 22.16 0.51
N TYR A 73 20.99 21.42 0.25
CA TYR A 73 21.95 21.02 1.27
C TYR A 73 22.62 22.23 1.94
N HIS A 74 23.09 23.22 1.17
CA HIS A 74 23.67 24.43 1.72
C HIS A 74 22.65 25.25 2.52
N SER A 75 21.41 25.36 2.04
CA SER A 75 20.33 26.05 2.75
C SER A 75 20.04 25.43 4.12
N LEU A 76 20.07 24.09 4.21
CA LEU A 76 19.91 23.38 5.48
C LEU A 76 21.10 23.58 6.41
N LYS A 77 22.33 23.60 5.87
CA LYS A 77 23.57 23.81 6.63
C LYS A 77 23.62 25.15 7.36
N VAL A 78 22.99 26.19 6.79
CA VAL A 78 22.95 27.55 7.40
C VAL A 78 21.82 27.69 8.45
N GLN A 79 20.93 26.70 8.58
CA GLN A 79 19.85 26.78 9.58
C GLN A 79 20.38 26.59 11.01
N SER A 80 19.66 27.17 11.98
CA SER A 80 19.94 26.90 13.38
C SER A 80 19.53 25.47 13.77
N LEU A 81 20.24 24.92 14.75
CA LEU A 81 20.01 23.54 15.21
C LEU A 81 18.57 23.29 15.67
N VAL A 82 17.96 24.24 16.39
CA VAL A 82 16.57 24.13 16.85
C VAL A 82 15.60 24.05 15.67
N ARG A 83 15.80 24.86 14.62
CA ARG A 83 14.96 24.81 13.41
C ARG A 83 15.10 23.48 12.69
N LEU A 84 16.33 22.95 12.59
CA LEU A 84 16.58 21.66 11.96
C LEU A 84 15.92 20.52 12.74
N TYR A 85 15.95 20.58 14.08
CA TYR A 85 15.29 19.59 14.94
C TYR A 85 13.77 19.61 14.74
N VAL A 86 13.14 20.78 14.78
CA VAL A 86 11.70 20.90 14.52
C VAL A 86 11.34 20.43 13.12
N LEU A 87 12.14 20.81 12.11
CA LEU A 87 11.95 20.38 10.73
C LEU A 87 11.98 18.86 10.60
N PHE A 88 12.97 18.19 11.21
CA PHE A 88 13.08 16.73 11.14
C PHE A 88 11.87 16.03 11.76
N ASN A 89 11.37 16.54 12.90
CA ASN A 89 10.17 16.02 13.55
C ASN A 89 8.91 16.20 12.68
N VAL A 90 8.76 17.37 12.07
CA VAL A 90 7.62 17.65 11.17
C VAL A 90 7.67 16.76 9.94
N LEU A 91 8.86 16.54 9.37
CA LEU A 91 9.04 15.63 8.24
C LEU A 91 8.69 14.18 8.60
N GLU A 92 9.07 13.70 9.78
CA GLU A 92 8.71 12.35 10.22
C GLU A 92 7.20 12.19 10.46
N LEU A 93 6.53 13.22 10.98
CA LEU A 93 5.09 13.23 11.09
C LEU A 93 4.44 13.24 9.70
N ALA A 94 4.93 14.08 8.79
CA ALA A 94 4.44 14.18 7.42
C ALA A 94 4.60 12.87 6.65
N GLU A 95 5.72 12.16 6.82
CA GLU A 95 5.94 10.83 6.23
C GLU A 95 4.84 9.86 6.62
N LYS A 96 4.46 9.79 7.90
CA LYS A 96 3.39 8.92 8.39
C LYS A 96 2.04 9.28 7.76
N LEU A 97 1.67 10.57 7.79
CA LEU A 97 0.37 11.03 7.28
C LEU A 97 0.25 10.86 5.76
N ILE A 98 1.28 11.27 5.03
CA ILE A 98 1.27 11.22 3.57
C ILE A 98 1.44 9.76 3.11
N GLY A 99 2.24 8.95 3.82
CA GLY A 99 2.37 7.53 3.56
C GLY A 99 1.03 6.80 3.66
N THR A 100 0.25 7.03 4.73
CA THR A 100 -1.10 6.46 4.85
C THR A 100 -2.03 6.97 3.74
N LEU A 101 -1.97 8.27 3.44
CA LEU A 101 -2.78 8.88 2.38
C LEU A 101 -2.49 8.26 1.00
N VAL A 102 -1.22 8.12 0.63
CA VAL A 102 -0.82 7.50 -0.66
C VAL A 102 -1.32 6.06 -0.74
N ASN A 103 -1.28 5.31 0.36
CA ASN A 103 -1.74 3.93 0.41
C ASN A 103 -3.25 3.81 0.24
N ASP A 104 -4.01 4.69 0.89
CA ASP A 104 -5.47 4.69 0.80
C ASP A 104 -5.94 5.08 -0.61
N ILE A 105 -5.27 6.06 -1.24
CA ILE A 105 -5.54 6.42 -2.63
C ILE A 105 -5.19 5.26 -3.57
N ALA A 106 -4.04 4.60 -3.36
CA ALA A 106 -3.61 3.48 -4.20
C ALA A 106 -4.63 2.33 -4.16
N LYS A 107 -5.11 1.97 -2.96
CA LYS A 107 -6.17 0.96 -2.78
C LYS A 107 -7.48 1.39 -3.43
N ALA A 108 -7.89 2.65 -3.24
CA ALA A 108 -9.11 3.16 -3.86
C ALA A 108 -9.06 3.12 -5.40
N ILE A 109 -7.88 3.34 -6.00
CA ILE A 109 -7.68 3.18 -7.44
C ILE A 109 -7.75 1.69 -7.82
N GLU A 110 -7.11 0.80 -7.07
CA GLU A 110 -7.09 -0.65 -7.32
C GLU A 110 -8.50 -1.27 -7.26
N GLU A 111 -9.26 -1.02 -6.19
CA GLU A 111 -10.64 -1.49 -6.02
C GLU A 111 -11.57 -1.02 -7.15
N ARG A 112 -11.40 0.22 -7.62
CA ARG A 112 -12.20 0.77 -8.74
C ARG A 112 -11.83 0.13 -10.08
N MET A 113 -10.57 -0.22 -10.26
CA MET A 113 -10.11 -0.86 -11.48
C MET A 113 -10.54 -2.33 -11.55
N GLU A 114 -10.53 -3.05 -10.43
CA GLU A 114 -11.07 -4.42 -10.34
C GLU A 114 -12.57 -4.45 -10.66
N GLY A 115 -13.35 -3.51 -10.08
CA GLY A 115 -14.78 -3.41 -10.36
C GLY A 115 -15.13 -3.05 -11.82
N THR A 116 -14.20 -2.42 -12.56
CA THR A 116 -14.40 -2.13 -13.99
C THR A 116 -14.17 -3.37 -14.86
N GLN A 117 -13.25 -4.27 -14.47
CA GLN A 117 -12.99 -5.51 -15.21
C GLN A 117 -14.11 -6.54 -15.07
N GLU A 118 -14.78 -6.61 -13.91
CA GLU A 118 -15.95 -7.47 -13.70
C GLU A 118 -17.16 -7.04 -14.54
N GLN A 119 -17.34 -5.72 -14.74
CA GLN A 119 -18.38 -5.18 -15.63
C GLN A 119 -18.09 -5.44 -17.11
N GLU A 120 -16.82 -5.43 -17.54
CA GLU A 120 -16.46 -5.69 -18.93
C GLU A 120 -16.58 -7.18 -19.28
N HIS A 121 -16.24 -8.09 -18.36
CA HIS A 121 -16.35 -9.54 -18.58
C HIS A 121 -17.81 -10.04 -18.60
N THR A 122 -18.70 -9.43 -17.81
CA THR A 122 -20.14 -9.77 -17.82
C THR A 122 -20.86 -9.28 -19.07
N VAL A 123 -20.46 -8.12 -19.62
CA VAL A 123 -21.01 -7.60 -20.89
C VAL A 123 -20.59 -8.45 -22.09
N LEU A 124 -19.36 -8.97 -22.10
CA LEU A 124 -18.87 -9.84 -23.17
C LEU A 124 -19.51 -11.24 -23.15
N GLU A 125 -19.85 -11.78 -21.97
CA GLU A 125 -20.63 -13.03 -21.88
C GLU A 125 -22.06 -12.83 -22.41
N ASP A 126 -22.73 -11.72 -22.08
CA ASP A 126 -24.08 -11.42 -22.58
C ASP A 126 -24.10 -11.16 -24.10
N GLU A 127 -23.10 -10.47 -24.67
CA GLU A 127 -23.01 -10.29 -26.14
C GLU A 127 -22.76 -11.62 -26.87
N SER A 128 -21.96 -12.53 -26.30
CA SER A 128 -21.71 -13.86 -26.90
C SER A 128 -22.96 -14.76 -26.89
N VAL A 129 -23.82 -14.63 -25.88
CA VAL A 129 -25.10 -15.34 -25.77
C VAL A 129 -26.16 -14.76 -26.73
N VAL A 130 -26.09 -13.46 -27.02
CA VAL A 130 -27.00 -12.78 -27.96
C VAL A 130 -26.63 -13.04 -29.42
N LEU A 131 -25.33 -13.11 -29.76
CA LEU A 131 -24.85 -13.49 -31.10
C LEU A 131 -25.03 -14.99 -31.41
N GLY A 132 -25.08 -15.85 -30.40
CA GLY A 132 -25.41 -17.28 -30.57
C GLY A 132 -26.88 -17.57 -30.90
N LYS A 133 -27.80 -16.64 -30.56
CA LYS A 133 -29.25 -16.79 -30.80
C LYS A 133 -29.74 -16.21 -32.14
N SER A 134 -28.91 -15.42 -32.82
CA SER A 134 -29.31 -14.71 -34.05
C SER A 134 -29.09 -15.52 -35.34
N ASN A 135 -28.44 -16.69 -35.29
CA ASN A 135 -28.16 -17.52 -36.47
C ASN A 135 -29.07 -18.75 -36.68
N VAL A 136 -30.15 -18.91 -35.90
CA VAL A 136 -31.08 -20.04 -36.10
C VAL A 136 -32.53 -19.56 -36.08
N ARG A 137 -32.96 -18.84 -37.11
CA ARG A 137 -34.38 -18.78 -37.52
C ARG A 137 -34.53 -18.14 -38.89
N LEU A 138 -34.35 -18.96 -39.94
CA LEU A 138 -34.93 -18.76 -41.27
C LEU A 138 -34.81 -20.07 -42.04
N GLY A 139 -35.96 -20.68 -42.38
CA GLY A 139 -36.03 -21.64 -43.50
C GLY A 139 -36.66 -23.00 -43.25
N SER A 140 -37.98 -23.04 -43.46
CA SER A 140 -38.72 -24.09 -44.18
C SER A 140 -39.23 -25.35 -43.45
N GLU A 141 -40.55 -25.46 -43.53
CA GLU A 141 -41.39 -26.66 -43.40
C GLU A 141 -40.85 -27.87 -44.16
N LYS A 142 -41.01 -29.08 -43.59
CA LYS A 142 -41.91 -30.13 -44.11
C LYS A 142 -41.84 -31.43 -43.30
N SER A 143 -43.01 -32.05 -43.17
CA SER A 143 -43.27 -33.50 -43.28
C SER A 143 -42.84 -34.44 -42.13
N SER A 144 -43.87 -34.86 -41.39
CA SER A 144 -44.35 -36.25 -41.29
C SER A 144 -43.44 -37.36 -40.73
N ASN A 145 -44.01 -38.01 -39.71
CA ASN A 145 -44.05 -39.45 -39.47
C ASN A 145 -42.85 -40.23 -38.87
N ASN A 146 -43.08 -40.65 -37.62
CA ASN A 146 -43.24 -42.04 -37.19
C ASN A 146 -42.03 -42.79 -36.59
N LYS A 147 -42.40 -43.57 -35.56
CA LYS A 147 -41.77 -44.76 -34.93
C LYS A 147 -40.87 -44.54 -33.70
N ASN A 148 -41.52 -44.81 -32.55
CA ASN A 148 -41.23 -45.88 -31.57
C ASN A 148 -39.76 -46.21 -31.23
N VAL A 149 -39.50 -46.27 -29.92
CA VAL A 149 -39.04 -47.45 -29.11
C VAL A 149 -38.61 -46.88 -27.75
N VAL A 150 -39.46 -46.93 -26.71
CA VAL A 150 -39.60 -47.99 -25.68
C VAL A 150 -38.36 -48.26 -24.84
N LEU A 151 -38.57 -48.12 -23.52
CA LEU A 151 -37.92 -48.69 -22.31
C LEU A 151 -37.32 -47.60 -21.41
N GLY A 152 -37.78 -47.38 -20.18
CA GLY A 152 -38.84 -48.03 -19.42
C GLY A 152 -38.60 -47.85 -17.93
N LYS A 153 -39.68 -47.54 -17.20
CA LYS A 153 -39.99 -47.87 -15.78
C LYS A 153 -39.00 -47.41 -14.69
N ARG A 154 -39.40 -47.07 -13.46
CA ARG A 154 -40.65 -46.98 -12.68
C ARG A 154 -40.21 -46.23 -11.41
N ASN A 155 -40.90 -45.18 -10.98
CA ASN A 155 -42.02 -45.14 -10.04
C ASN A 155 -41.77 -45.68 -8.63
N GLY A 156 -42.20 -44.88 -7.65
CA GLY A 156 -42.81 -45.31 -6.38
C GLY A 156 -42.38 -44.39 -5.24
N SER A 157 -43.03 -43.26 -4.94
CA SER A 157 -44.30 -43.08 -4.21
C SER A 157 -44.30 -43.69 -2.81
N GLU A 158 -44.48 -42.89 -1.76
CA GLU A 158 -45.68 -42.91 -0.91
C GLU A 158 -45.59 -41.91 0.26
N SER A 159 -46.76 -41.67 0.84
CA SER A 159 -47.29 -40.54 1.58
C SER A 159 -47.63 -40.89 3.05
N GLU A 160 -48.25 -39.92 3.75
CA GLU A 160 -49.09 -40.05 4.97
C GLU A 160 -48.34 -40.10 6.33
N HIS A 161 -48.84 -39.65 7.49
CA HIS A 161 -49.86 -38.70 7.97
C HIS A 161 -49.62 -38.56 9.51
N GLU A 162 -50.11 -37.46 10.12
CA GLU A 162 -50.65 -37.33 11.50
C GLU A 162 -49.82 -37.48 12.81
N GLY A 163 -50.01 -36.51 13.73
CA GLY A 163 -50.40 -36.82 15.12
C GLY A 163 -49.87 -36.00 16.32
N ILE A 164 -50.69 -35.04 16.80
CA ILE A 164 -51.04 -34.74 18.23
C ILE A 164 -50.06 -33.99 19.20
N ASN A 165 -50.38 -32.71 19.44
CA ASN A 165 -50.74 -31.97 20.69
C ASN A 165 -49.97 -32.13 22.04
N SER A 166 -49.58 -31.00 22.69
CA SER A 166 -50.14 -30.46 23.98
C SER A 166 -49.22 -29.49 24.75
N GLY A 167 -49.79 -28.32 25.16
CA GLY A 167 -49.56 -27.49 26.37
C GLY A 167 -48.21 -26.78 26.59
N ASP A 168 -48.06 -25.64 27.26
CA ASP A 168 -48.93 -24.60 27.83
C ASP A 168 -48.03 -23.39 28.20
N ASP A 169 -48.64 -22.20 28.22
CA ASP A 169 -48.41 -21.09 29.17
C ASP A 169 -47.33 -19.97 29.02
N VAL A 170 -47.87 -18.76 29.30
CA VAL A 170 -47.31 -17.48 29.81
C VAL A 170 -46.83 -16.38 28.83
N ASN A 171 -47.80 -15.58 28.37
CA ASN A 171 -48.03 -14.15 28.71
C ASN A 171 -46.82 -13.21 28.95
N ALA A 172 -46.66 -12.17 28.13
CA ALA A 172 -46.41 -10.78 28.58
C ALA A 172 -46.45 -9.77 27.42
N VAL A 173 -47.46 -8.91 27.47
CA VAL A 173 -47.66 -7.66 26.73
C VAL A 173 -46.78 -6.56 27.32
N SER A 174 -46.20 -5.68 26.48
CA SER A 174 -45.87 -4.25 26.72
C SER A 174 -45.02 -3.74 25.54
N GLU A 175 -45.19 -2.60 24.89
CA GLU A 175 -46.12 -1.47 24.95
C GLU A 175 -45.81 -0.59 23.72
N ARG A 176 -46.85 0.10 23.19
CA ARG A 176 -46.87 1.50 22.70
C ARG A 176 -45.91 1.96 21.58
N ASP A 177 -46.28 2.88 20.68
CA ASP A 177 -47.47 3.70 20.50
C ASP A 177 -47.44 4.33 19.09
N LYS A 178 -48.62 4.78 18.65
CA LYS A 178 -48.89 5.96 17.81
C LYS A 178 -48.61 5.92 16.29
N ARG A 179 -49.71 5.68 15.59
CA ARG A 179 -50.64 6.69 15.01
C ARG A 179 -50.90 6.47 13.52
N THR A 180 -52.01 5.77 13.25
CA THR A 180 -53.20 6.27 12.51
C THR A 180 -53.05 7.64 11.85
N GLU A 181 -53.53 7.95 10.65
CA GLU A 181 -54.67 7.54 9.78
C GLU A 181 -54.60 8.64 8.67
N ASN A 182 -55.16 8.59 7.47
CA ASN A 182 -56.18 7.78 6.85
C ASN A 182 -56.22 8.14 5.35
N GLU A 183 -56.70 7.16 4.58
CA GLU A 183 -57.71 7.29 3.50
C GLU A 183 -57.36 8.14 2.26
N SER A 184 -57.28 7.51 1.07
CA SER A 184 -58.39 7.21 0.14
C SER A 184 -58.96 8.50 -0.48
N MET A 185 -59.31 8.61 -1.75
CA MET A 185 -59.95 7.68 -2.67
C MET A 185 -59.97 8.43 -4.02
N THR A 186 -59.83 7.75 -5.15
CA THR A 186 -60.75 7.86 -6.30
C THR A 186 -60.25 7.03 -7.47
N ASP A 187 -61.21 6.29 -8.01
CA ASP A 187 -61.11 5.27 -9.04
C ASP A 187 -61.49 5.86 -10.40
N ARG A 188 -61.19 5.09 -11.46
CA ARG A 188 -61.67 5.13 -12.86
C ARG A 188 -60.83 5.87 -13.91
N GLY A 189 -60.16 5.06 -14.73
CA GLY A 189 -60.76 4.63 -16.01
C GLY A 189 -60.34 5.39 -17.28
N SER A 190 -59.51 4.70 -18.09
CA SER A 190 -59.45 4.66 -19.57
C SER A 190 -59.37 5.96 -20.37
N ASP A 191 -58.29 6.13 -21.14
CA ASP A 191 -58.39 6.09 -22.61
C ASP A 191 -57.02 6.05 -23.32
N VAL A 192 -57.06 5.41 -24.49
CA VAL A 192 -55.98 5.08 -25.43
C VAL A 192 -55.60 6.30 -26.28
N SER A 193 -54.30 6.55 -26.54
CA SER A 193 -53.70 6.67 -27.90
C SER A 193 -52.35 7.42 -27.98
N LEU A 194 -51.44 6.78 -28.73
CA LEU A 194 -50.46 7.28 -29.71
C LEU A 194 -49.15 7.98 -29.28
N ASP A 195 -48.07 7.31 -29.71
CA ASP A 195 -46.78 7.81 -30.21
C ASP A 195 -46.20 9.11 -29.64
N ASP A 196 -45.09 8.97 -28.92
CA ASP A 196 -43.88 9.70 -29.30
C ASP A 196 -42.62 8.89 -28.95
N LYS A 197 -41.92 8.47 -30.00
CA LYS A 197 -40.54 7.99 -29.92
C LYS A 197 -39.65 9.17 -29.53
N VAL A 198 -39.20 9.22 -28.28
CA VAL A 198 -37.96 9.91 -27.92
C VAL A 198 -37.00 8.88 -27.36
N GLY A 199 -36.05 8.46 -28.20
CA GLY A 199 -34.96 7.60 -27.79
C GLY A 199 -34.12 8.30 -26.72
N VAL A 200 -33.97 7.66 -25.57
CA VAL A 200 -32.96 8.02 -24.57
C VAL A 200 -31.99 6.85 -24.42
N PRO A 201 -30.82 6.88 -25.08
CA PRO A 201 -29.66 6.13 -24.64
C PRO A 201 -28.70 7.13 -23.98
N SER A 202 -28.91 7.49 -22.71
CA SER A 202 -28.01 8.46 -22.04
C SER A 202 -27.61 8.12 -20.60
N SER A 203 -28.16 7.09 -19.97
CA SER A 203 -27.74 6.71 -18.61
C SER A 203 -26.35 6.07 -18.57
N ASN A 204 -25.95 5.35 -19.64
CA ASN A 204 -24.67 4.63 -19.67
C ASN A 204 -23.48 5.52 -20.06
N SER A 205 -23.66 6.52 -20.92
CA SER A 205 -22.57 7.41 -21.33
C SER A 205 -22.23 8.45 -20.24
N GLN A 206 -23.24 8.94 -19.51
CA GLN A 206 -23.02 9.89 -18.41
C GLN A 206 -22.32 9.24 -17.20
N SER A 207 -22.64 7.98 -16.87
CA SER A 207 -21.95 7.23 -15.81
C SER A 207 -20.50 6.89 -16.20
N MET A 208 -20.23 6.59 -17.48
CA MET A 208 -18.87 6.36 -17.97
C MET A 208 -18.00 7.63 -17.92
N ILE A 209 -18.54 8.80 -18.30
CA ILE A 209 -17.81 10.07 -18.23
C ILE A 209 -17.54 10.45 -16.77
N ALA A 210 -18.53 10.31 -15.88
CA ALA A 210 -18.36 10.60 -14.46
C ALA A 210 -17.29 9.70 -13.82
N ASN A 211 -17.27 8.41 -14.15
CA ASN A 211 -16.24 7.47 -13.69
C ASN A 211 -14.85 7.81 -14.26
N ALA A 212 -14.75 8.18 -15.53
CA ALA A 212 -13.48 8.59 -16.14
C ALA A 212 -12.92 9.87 -15.49
N VAL A 213 -13.77 10.87 -15.23
CA VAL A 213 -13.39 12.11 -14.55
C VAL A 213 -12.93 11.81 -13.12
N LEU A 214 -13.66 10.98 -12.38
CA LEU A 214 -13.28 10.58 -11.03
C LEU A 214 -11.92 9.86 -11.01
N MET A 215 -11.69 8.93 -11.93
CA MET A 215 -10.40 8.23 -12.07
C MET A 215 -9.26 9.19 -12.40
N ALA A 216 -9.50 10.20 -13.23
CA ALA A 216 -8.50 11.24 -13.54
C ALA A 216 -8.18 12.10 -12.30
N VAL A 217 -9.18 12.45 -11.49
CA VAL A 217 -9.00 13.20 -10.24
C VAL A 217 -8.19 12.37 -9.23
N LEU A 218 -8.56 11.10 -9.02
CA LEU A 218 -7.85 10.19 -8.12
C LEU A 218 -6.40 9.98 -8.55
N THR A 219 -6.17 9.80 -9.85
CA THR A 219 -4.83 9.70 -10.44
C THR A 219 -3.99 10.95 -10.17
N THR A 220 -4.57 12.13 -10.38
CA THR A 220 -3.88 13.40 -10.15
C THR A 220 -3.50 13.55 -8.67
N PHE A 221 -4.44 13.22 -7.78
CA PHE A 221 -4.21 13.25 -6.34
C PHE A 221 -3.15 12.24 -5.88
N PHE A 222 -3.11 11.05 -6.50
CA PHE A 222 -2.07 10.05 -6.28
C PHE A 222 -0.69 10.57 -6.67
N ILE A 223 -0.55 11.19 -7.85
CA ILE A 223 0.72 11.75 -8.34
C ILE A 223 1.20 12.86 -7.39
N ILE A 224 0.32 13.80 -7.03
CA ILE A 224 0.67 14.91 -6.14
C ILE A 224 1.09 14.38 -4.76
N SER A 225 0.29 13.50 -4.16
CA SER A 225 0.60 12.91 -2.85
C SER A 225 1.93 12.14 -2.88
N THR A 226 2.19 11.38 -3.96
CA THR A 226 3.46 10.67 -4.16
C THR A 226 4.64 11.63 -4.32
N ALA A 227 4.46 12.76 -5.01
CA ALA A 227 5.49 13.80 -5.14
C ALA A 227 5.83 14.43 -3.79
N ILE A 228 4.82 14.79 -2.99
CA ILE A 228 5.01 15.35 -1.66
C ILE A 228 5.67 14.31 -0.73
N HIS A 229 5.23 13.05 -0.78
CA HIS A 229 5.85 11.96 -0.01
C HIS A 229 7.34 11.82 -0.34
N THR A 230 7.67 11.81 -1.63
CA THR A 230 9.05 11.71 -2.12
C THR A 230 9.88 12.92 -1.68
N LEU A 231 9.28 14.12 -1.67
CA LEU A 231 9.93 15.34 -1.20
C LEU A 231 10.23 15.29 0.31
N VAL A 232 9.30 14.75 1.11
CA VAL A 232 9.52 14.54 2.56
C VAL A 232 10.69 13.60 2.78
N LEU A 233 10.71 12.44 2.11
CA LEU A 233 11.81 11.48 2.20
C LEU A 233 13.15 12.10 1.74
N TYR A 234 13.12 12.94 0.70
CA TYR A 234 14.30 13.65 0.22
C TYR A 234 14.88 14.61 1.27
N PHE A 235 14.03 15.40 1.95
CA PHE A 235 14.50 16.27 3.03
C PHE A 235 15.02 15.48 4.24
N GLN A 236 14.38 14.36 4.59
CA GLN A 236 14.90 13.48 5.65
C GLN A 236 16.29 12.95 5.30
N TYR A 237 16.49 12.50 4.05
CA TYR A 237 17.81 12.10 3.56
C TYR A 237 18.83 13.24 3.68
N LEU A 238 18.49 14.46 3.24
CA LEU A 238 19.41 15.60 3.32
C LEU A 238 19.82 15.93 4.77
N ILE A 239 18.90 15.81 5.72
CA ILE A 239 19.19 16.03 7.15
C ILE A 239 20.14 14.94 7.67
N ILE A 240 19.92 13.68 7.29
CA ILE A 240 20.81 12.58 7.66
C ILE A 240 22.19 12.80 7.03
N GLN A 241 22.27 13.12 5.75
CA GLN A 241 23.53 13.43 5.06
C GLN A 241 24.27 14.59 5.72
N LEU A 242 23.57 15.67 6.04
CA LEU A 242 24.12 16.83 6.75
C LEU A 242 24.65 16.43 8.13
N SER A 243 23.93 15.57 8.85
CA SER A 243 24.34 15.11 10.17
C SER A 243 25.63 14.27 10.13
N LEU A 244 25.76 13.40 9.13
CA LEU A 244 26.91 12.50 8.97
C LEU A 244 28.15 13.23 8.41
N ASN A 245 27.96 14.22 7.53
CA ASN A 245 29.05 15.02 6.98
C ASN A 245 29.51 16.16 7.91
N SER A 246 28.85 16.34 9.04
CA SER A 246 29.22 17.40 9.98
C SER A 246 30.35 16.97 10.92
N SER A 247 31.30 17.87 11.13
CA SER A 247 32.38 17.66 12.11
C SER A 247 31.92 17.79 13.57
N SER A 248 30.66 18.21 13.81
CA SER A 248 30.15 18.49 15.15
C SER A 248 29.33 17.33 15.70
N SER A 249 29.56 17.00 16.96
CA SER A 249 28.80 15.95 17.66
C SER A 249 27.31 16.25 17.79
N VAL A 250 26.95 17.54 17.68
CA VAL A 250 25.61 18.04 17.96
C VAL A 250 24.60 17.69 16.86
N LEU A 251 25.04 17.56 15.60
CA LEU A 251 24.12 17.34 14.47
C LEU A 251 23.65 15.89 14.34
N TYR A 252 24.50 14.87 14.59
CA TYR A 252 24.00 13.50 14.69
C TYR A 252 23.25 13.26 16.02
N SER A 253 23.55 14.03 17.08
CA SER A 253 22.74 14.03 18.30
C SER A 253 21.31 14.48 18.05
N LEU A 254 21.06 15.38 17.09
CA LEU A 254 19.71 15.77 16.68
C LEU A 254 18.93 14.58 16.12
N VAL A 255 19.57 13.78 15.25
CA VAL A 255 18.96 12.58 14.67
C VAL A 255 18.57 11.61 15.78
N ILE A 256 19.46 11.41 16.75
CA ILE A 256 19.21 10.56 17.93
C ILE A 256 18.05 11.11 18.76
N SER A 257 18.03 12.41 19.06
CA SER A 257 16.94 13.03 19.82
C SER A 257 15.58 12.87 19.14
N ASN A 258 15.53 12.91 17.80
CA ASN A 258 14.28 12.64 17.10
C ASN A 258 13.84 11.17 17.24
N GLN A 259 14.76 10.20 17.24
CA GLN A 259 14.40 8.79 17.52
C GLN A 259 13.69 8.63 18.87
N PHE A 260 14.09 9.39 19.90
CA PHE A 260 13.41 9.36 21.20
C PHE A 260 11.97 9.90 21.16
N LEU A 261 11.63 10.80 20.24
CA LEU A 261 10.25 11.26 20.09
C LEU A 261 9.32 10.16 19.56
N GLU A 262 9.86 9.20 18.80
CA GLU A 262 9.09 8.04 18.31
C GLU A 262 8.54 7.18 19.45
N LEU A 263 9.19 7.19 20.63
CA LEU A 263 8.72 6.48 21.82
C LEU A 263 7.43 7.07 22.36
N LYS A 264 7.31 8.40 22.39
CA LYS A 264 6.29 9.15 23.15
C LYS A 264 4.86 8.88 22.68
N GLY A 265 4.68 8.36 21.47
CA GLY A 265 3.37 8.08 20.89
C GLY A 265 2.94 6.61 20.92
N ASN A 266 3.87 5.65 20.96
CA ASN A 266 3.53 4.24 20.71
C ASN A 266 3.61 3.36 21.96
N VAL A 267 4.44 3.71 22.95
CA VAL A 267 4.68 2.84 24.13
C VAL A 267 3.53 2.77 25.13
N THR A 268 2.67 3.80 25.16
CA THR A 268 1.53 3.91 26.09
C THR A 268 0.17 3.69 25.42
N LYS A 269 0.15 3.37 24.11
CA LYS A 269 -1.09 3.09 23.41
C LYS A 269 -1.57 1.68 23.74
N LYS A 270 -2.87 1.59 24.06
CA LYS A 270 -3.54 0.28 24.08
C LYS A 270 -3.55 -0.27 22.66
N GLY A 271 -3.10 -1.51 22.51
CA GLY A 271 -2.93 -2.14 21.22
C GLY A 271 -3.04 -3.66 21.32
N ASP A 272 -3.50 -4.24 20.23
CA ASP A 272 -3.69 -5.67 20.05
C ASP A 272 -2.56 -6.28 19.20
N LYS A 273 -2.75 -7.52 18.77
CA LYS A 273 -1.82 -8.23 17.88
C LYS A 273 -1.67 -7.52 16.52
N ALA A 274 -2.74 -6.97 15.96
CA ALA A 274 -2.68 -6.26 14.68
C ALA A 274 -1.85 -4.98 14.78
N MET A 275 -2.03 -4.22 15.87
CA MET A 275 -1.22 -3.04 16.15
C MET A 275 0.26 -3.39 16.35
N LEU A 276 0.57 -4.52 17.00
CA LEU A 276 1.95 -5.01 17.12
C LEU A 276 2.57 -5.26 15.74
N PHE A 277 1.84 -5.91 14.83
CA PHE A 277 2.35 -6.21 13.49
C PHE A 277 2.55 -4.94 12.66
N SER A 278 1.62 -4.00 12.73
CA SER A 278 1.78 -2.69 12.09
C SER A 278 2.97 -1.92 12.65
N LEU A 279 3.24 -2.02 13.97
CA LEU A 279 4.41 -1.38 14.59
C LEU A 279 5.72 -1.98 14.07
N VAL A 280 5.80 -3.32 14.00
CA VAL A 280 6.98 -4.02 13.43
C VAL A 280 7.22 -3.62 11.97
N ASP A 281 6.16 -3.60 11.14
CA ASP A 281 6.27 -3.24 9.73
C ASP A 281 6.75 -1.80 9.51
N HIS A 282 6.21 -0.87 10.31
CA HIS A 282 6.61 0.54 10.29
C HIS A 282 8.08 0.71 10.68
N ASP A 283 8.53 0.01 11.71
CA ASP A 283 9.93 0.07 12.17
C ASP A 283 10.89 -0.60 11.20
N GLY A 284 10.49 -1.72 10.59
CA GLY A 284 11.24 -2.39 9.53
C GLY A 284 11.42 -1.49 8.30
N THR A 285 10.36 -0.82 7.86
CA THR A 285 10.39 0.15 6.77
C THR A 285 11.33 1.32 7.07
N LYS A 286 11.26 1.89 8.28
CA LYS A 286 12.17 2.97 8.71
C LYS A 286 13.63 2.54 8.77
N ARG A 287 13.91 1.36 9.31
CA ARG A 287 15.28 0.79 9.33
C ARG A 287 15.81 0.61 7.91
N PHE A 288 14.99 0.11 7.00
CA PHE A 288 15.36 -0.05 5.60
C PHE A 288 15.68 1.29 4.92
N SER A 289 14.80 2.30 5.07
CA SER A 289 15.05 3.64 4.55
C SER A 289 16.31 4.27 5.14
N LEU A 290 16.52 4.15 6.45
CA LEU A 290 17.72 4.67 7.12
C LEU A 290 19.00 3.99 6.61
N LEU A 291 18.98 2.67 6.40
CA LEU A 291 20.12 1.94 5.84
C LEU A 291 20.47 2.47 4.44
N ILE A 292 19.47 2.68 3.57
CA ILE A 292 19.67 3.27 2.24
C ILE A 292 20.26 4.68 2.35
N PHE A 293 19.70 5.54 3.21
CA PHE A 293 20.17 6.92 3.38
C PHE A 293 21.60 6.98 3.88
N VAL A 294 21.96 6.15 4.85
CA VAL A 294 23.31 6.04 5.40
C VAL A 294 24.30 5.53 4.35
N VAL A 295 23.95 4.47 3.61
CA VAL A 295 24.83 3.92 2.55
C VAL A 295 25.10 4.97 1.49
N ILE A 296 24.07 5.69 1.03
CA ILE A 296 24.28 6.69 -0.02
C ILE A 296 24.97 7.94 0.53
N ALA A 297 24.67 8.38 1.76
CA ALA A 297 25.43 9.45 2.40
C ALA A 297 26.92 9.08 2.55
N PHE A 298 27.23 7.82 2.89
CA PHE A 298 28.60 7.32 2.93
C PHE A 298 29.28 7.42 1.58
N LEU A 299 28.62 6.95 0.52
CA LEU A 299 29.16 7.05 -0.85
C LEU A 299 29.38 8.50 -1.26
N SER A 300 28.43 9.40 -1.00
CA SER A 300 28.56 10.82 -1.30
C SER A 300 29.76 11.46 -0.59
N VAL A 301 30.04 11.08 0.66
CA VAL A 301 31.22 11.59 1.38
C VAL A 301 32.52 10.99 0.86
N CYS A 302 32.53 9.72 0.46
CA CYS A 302 33.69 9.12 -0.22
C CYS A 302 34.03 9.83 -1.54
N VAL A 303 33.03 10.42 -2.21
CA VAL A 303 33.25 11.25 -3.41
C VAL A 303 33.85 12.61 -3.07
N GLU A 304 33.32 13.28 -2.04
CA GLU A 304 33.68 14.67 -1.74
C GLU A 304 35.03 14.82 -1.02
N SER A 305 35.53 13.76 -0.35
CA SER A 305 36.72 13.84 0.50
C SER A 305 37.95 13.12 -0.08
N GLU A 306 39.02 13.87 -0.40
CA GLU A 306 40.31 13.31 -0.83
C GLU A 306 41.08 12.56 0.29
N LYS A 307 40.86 12.92 1.56
CA LYS A 307 41.51 12.32 2.74
C LYS A 307 40.48 11.70 3.67
N LEU A 308 40.30 10.40 3.54
CA LEU A 308 39.28 9.66 4.25
C LEU A 308 39.71 9.39 5.70
N THR A 309 39.35 10.28 6.63
CA THR A 309 39.43 9.95 8.05
C THR A 309 38.22 9.09 8.41
N PHE A 310 38.24 7.83 7.97
CA PHE A 310 37.14 6.86 8.13
C PHE A 310 36.53 6.89 9.54
N THR A 311 37.36 7.01 10.58
CA THR A 311 36.93 7.01 11.98
C THR A 311 35.96 8.15 12.31
N LYS A 312 36.10 9.33 11.70
CA LYS A 312 35.22 10.48 11.96
C LYS A 312 33.83 10.32 11.34
N PHE A 313 33.69 9.47 10.33
CA PHE A 313 32.44 9.28 9.59
C PHE A 313 31.74 7.97 9.94
N ILE A 314 32.50 6.89 10.10
CA ILE A 314 32.00 5.58 10.52
C ILE A 314 31.39 5.64 11.93
N LEU A 315 31.98 6.41 12.85
CA LEU A 315 31.48 6.53 14.21
C LEU A 315 30.04 7.12 14.24
N PRO A 316 29.75 8.30 13.63
CA PRO A 316 28.38 8.80 13.51
C PRO A 316 27.39 7.81 12.89
N ILE A 317 27.79 7.08 11.84
CA ILE A 317 26.93 6.06 11.23
C ILE A 317 26.56 4.97 12.23
N ILE A 318 27.57 4.36 12.87
CA ILE A 318 27.36 3.29 13.84
C ILE A 318 26.48 3.80 14.98
N VAL A 319 26.74 5.01 15.47
CA VAL A 319 25.96 5.62 16.55
C VAL A 319 24.49 5.82 16.14
N VAL A 320 24.22 6.38 14.95
CA VAL A 320 22.84 6.59 14.46
C VAL A 320 22.10 5.26 14.29
N LEU A 321 22.74 4.25 13.70
CA LEU A 321 22.14 2.92 13.52
C LEU A 321 21.91 2.21 14.86
N LEU A 322 22.89 2.24 15.77
CA LEU A 322 22.78 1.63 17.10
C LEU A 322 21.65 2.27 17.89
N PHE A 323 21.57 3.60 17.91
CA PHE A 323 20.47 4.30 18.59
C PHE A 323 19.11 3.97 17.99
N LYS A 324 19.01 3.79 16.66
CA LYS A 324 17.76 3.34 16.05
C LYS A 324 17.33 1.97 16.60
N VAL A 325 18.25 1.01 16.65
CA VAL A 325 18.01 -0.32 17.20
C VAL A 325 17.60 -0.27 18.67
N LEU A 326 18.34 0.49 19.49
CA LEU A 326 18.07 0.63 20.92
C LEU A 326 16.70 1.26 21.20
N VAL A 327 16.33 2.30 20.46
CA VAL A 327 15.03 2.95 20.60
C VAL A 327 13.90 2.00 20.25
N ASP A 328 14.04 1.20 19.19
CA ASP A 328 13.03 0.21 18.82
C ASP A 328 12.91 -0.90 19.88
N TRP A 329 14.03 -1.36 20.46
CA TRP A 329 14.00 -2.32 21.57
C TRP A 329 13.20 -1.79 22.76
N ILE A 330 13.51 -0.57 23.19
CA ILE A 330 12.80 0.10 24.29
C ILE A 330 11.31 0.21 23.95
N LYS A 331 10.99 0.67 22.75
CA LYS A 331 9.61 0.86 22.29
C LYS A 331 8.79 -0.43 22.37
N HIS A 332 9.32 -1.53 21.83
CA HIS A 332 8.64 -2.82 21.80
C HIS A 332 8.53 -3.47 23.16
N ILE A 333 9.56 -3.33 24.01
CA ILE A 333 9.54 -3.79 25.40
C ILE A 333 8.37 -3.14 26.15
N PHE A 334 8.28 -1.80 26.11
CA PHE A 334 7.24 -1.08 26.83
C PHE A 334 5.86 -1.32 26.22
N PHE A 335 5.74 -1.42 24.90
CA PHE A 335 4.48 -1.75 24.23
C PHE A 335 3.95 -3.13 24.62
N CYS A 336 4.81 -4.17 24.61
CA CYS A 336 4.41 -5.53 25.02
C CYS A 336 4.05 -5.58 26.50
N ARG A 337 4.82 -4.90 27.36
CA ARG A 337 4.56 -4.84 28.80
C ARG A 337 3.25 -4.13 29.13
N TYR A 338 2.99 -3.00 28.48
CA TYR A 338 1.79 -2.19 28.71
C TYR A 338 0.51 -2.92 28.29
N ASN A 339 0.58 -3.67 27.18
CA ASN A 339 -0.55 -4.41 26.62
C ASN A 339 -0.63 -5.88 27.06
N ASN A 340 0.31 -6.36 27.89
CA ASN A 340 0.44 -7.76 28.31
C ASN A 340 0.41 -8.74 27.11
N LEU A 341 1.14 -8.40 26.04
CA LEU A 341 1.19 -9.22 24.81
C LEU A 341 2.18 -10.38 24.95
N ASN A 342 1.79 -11.54 24.42
CA ASN A 342 2.67 -12.70 24.34
C ASN A 342 3.74 -12.52 23.26
N LEU A 343 4.99 -12.88 23.58
CA LEU A 343 6.11 -12.81 22.63
C LEU A 343 5.95 -13.78 21.44
N SER A 344 5.11 -14.81 21.58
CA SER A 344 4.80 -15.74 20.47
C SER A 344 4.16 -15.04 19.27
N PHE A 345 3.53 -13.87 19.46
CA PHE A 345 2.97 -13.10 18.37
C PHE A 345 4.02 -12.65 17.35
N TYR A 346 5.26 -12.34 17.77
CA TYR A 346 6.35 -12.03 16.83
C TYR A 346 6.61 -13.17 15.84
N MET A 347 6.52 -14.42 16.29
CA MET A 347 6.71 -15.59 15.43
C MET A 347 5.55 -15.81 14.45
N CYS A 348 4.35 -15.32 14.79
CA CYS A 348 3.20 -15.31 13.89
C CYS A 348 3.28 -14.26 12.78
N TYR A 349 4.07 -13.18 12.97
CA TYR A 349 4.18 -12.08 12.01
C TYR A 349 4.45 -12.58 10.58
N LYS A 350 5.41 -13.50 10.43
CA LYS A 350 5.79 -14.10 9.14
C LYS A 350 4.62 -14.75 8.39
N LYS A 351 3.67 -15.36 9.10
CA LYS A 351 2.59 -16.15 8.51
C LYS A 351 1.32 -15.34 8.30
N GLU A 352 1.04 -14.41 9.20
CA GLU A 352 -0.26 -13.74 9.29
C GLU A 352 -0.24 -12.31 8.76
N TYR A 353 0.92 -11.66 8.73
CA TYR A 353 1.00 -10.27 8.28
C TYR A 353 1.26 -10.18 6.78
N VAL A 354 0.30 -9.59 6.06
CA VAL A 354 0.45 -9.26 4.64
C VAL A 354 1.00 -7.85 4.53
N LYS A 355 2.24 -7.74 4.06
CA LYS A 355 2.93 -6.47 3.89
C LYS A 355 2.39 -5.69 2.68
N GLY A 356 2.09 -4.41 2.86
CA GLY A 356 1.69 -3.52 1.77
C GLY A 356 2.86 -3.13 0.86
N ASN A 357 2.65 -3.13 -0.46
CA ASN A 357 3.68 -2.84 -1.47
C ASN A 357 3.87 -1.33 -1.74
N ASN A 358 4.24 -0.54 -0.72
CA ASN A 358 4.16 0.92 -0.82
C ASN A 358 5.50 1.66 -0.72
N PHE A 359 6.52 1.16 -1.43
CA PHE A 359 7.84 1.78 -1.47
C PHE A 359 8.02 2.79 -2.61
N VAL A 360 6.96 3.23 -3.28
CA VAL A 360 7.06 4.02 -4.53
C VAL A 360 7.88 5.31 -4.31
N GLY A 361 7.64 6.05 -3.23
CA GLY A 361 8.42 7.25 -2.92
C GLY A 361 9.90 6.96 -2.64
N LEU A 362 10.18 5.90 -1.87
CA LEU A 362 11.56 5.48 -1.59
C LEU A 362 12.28 5.00 -2.86
N HIS A 363 11.57 4.34 -3.77
CA HIS A 363 12.10 3.92 -5.06
C HIS A 363 12.49 5.11 -5.94
N ILE A 364 11.59 6.09 -6.06
CA ILE A 364 11.86 7.30 -6.85
C ILE A 364 13.05 8.05 -6.27
N LEU A 365 13.10 8.21 -4.95
CA LEU A 365 14.20 8.87 -4.26
C LEU A 365 15.53 8.13 -4.48
N PHE A 366 15.55 6.81 -4.29
CA PHE A 366 16.76 6.01 -4.50
C PHE A 366 17.28 6.11 -5.94
N MET A 367 16.39 6.04 -6.94
CA MET A 367 16.76 6.21 -8.35
C MET A 367 17.34 7.59 -8.63
N TRP A 368 16.72 8.64 -8.06
CA TRP A 368 17.22 10.00 -8.20
C TRP A 368 18.61 10.16 -7.54
N MET A 369 18.81 9.59 -6.36
CA MET A 369 20.10 9.62 -5.66
C MET A 369 21.19 8.84 -6.43
N LEU A 370 20.83 7.70 -7.03
CA LEU A 370 21.74 6.93 -7.88
C LEU A 370 22.14 7.73 -9.12
N TYR A 371 21.20 8.43 -9.75
CA TYR A 371 21.47 9.36 -10.85
C TYR A 371 22.44 10.47 -10.41
N GLU A 372 22.21 11.09 -9.25
CA GLU A 372 23.09 12.14 -8.73
C GLU A 372 24.52 11.63 -8.49
N LEU A 373 24.66 10.41 -7.95
CA LEU A 373 25.97 9.77 -7.74
C LEU A 373 26.69 9.46 -9.07
N THR A 374 25.94 9.06 -10.11
CA THR A 374 26.51 8.85 -11.46
C THR A 374 26.96 10.14 -12.11
N ARG A 375 26.22 11.23 -11.91
CA ARG A 375 26.60 12.58 -12.38
C ARG A 375 27.92 13.04 -11.77
N MET A 376 28.23 12.60 -10.55
CA MET A 376 29.48 12.87 -9.83
C MET A 376 30.64 11.93 -10.24
N GLY A 377 30.47 11.07 -11.24
CA GLY A 377 31.54 10.28 -11.87
C GLY A 377 31.68 8.82 -11.41
N TYR A 378 30.82 8.32 -10.51
CA TYR A 378 30.89 6.94 -10.00
C TYR A 378 30.05 5.95 -10.81
N PHE A 379 30.34 5.85 -12.11
CA PHE A 379 29.70 4.85 -12.98
C PHE A 379 29.92 3.40 -12.51
N SER A 380 31.06 3.13 -11.87
CA SER A 380 31.38 1.82 -11.28
C SER A 380 30.37 1.41 -10.19
N PHE A 381 29.83 2.36 -9.42
CA PHE A 381 28.80 2.05 -8.42
C PHE A 381 27.49 1.65 -9.07
N LEU A 382 27.05 2.38 -10.12
CA LEU A 382 25.86 2.02 -10.89
C LEU A 382 26.01 0.63 -11.53
N ALA A 383 27.17 0.35 -12.12
CA ALA A 383 27.46 -0.96 -12.70
C ALA A 383 27.44 -2.08 -11.63
N CYS A 384 28.03 -1.84 -10.46
CA CYS A 384 27.98 -2.77 -9.33
C CYS A 384 26.55 -2.98 -8.81
N PHE A 385 25.77 -1.90 -8.66
CA PHE A 385 24.37 -1.99 -8.25
C PHE A 385 23.55 -2.82 -9.25
N LEU A 386 23.68 -2.55 -10.56
CA LEU A 386 22.99 -3.30 -11.60
C LEU A 386 23.43 -4.77 -11.65
N ALA A 387 24.73 -5.05 -11.45
CA ALA A 387 25.25 -6.41 -11.35
C ALA A 387 24.69 -7.15 -10.12
N CYS A 388 24.63 -6.48 -8.96
CA CYS A 388 24.03 -7.01 -7.74
C CYS A 388 22.54 -7.25 -7.91
N VAL A 389 21.80 -6.31 -8.51
CA VAL A 389 20.38 -6.47 -8.85
C VAL A 389 20.22 -7.70 -9.74
N HIS A 390 20.98 -7.80 -10.83
CA HIS A 390 20.95 -8.95 -11.76
C HIS A 390 21.23 -10.27 -11.04
N PHE A 391 22.31 -10.34 -10.25
CA PHE A 391 22.68 -11.51 -9.48
C PHE A 391 21.56 -11.92 -8.52
N VAL A 392 21.05 -10.98 -7.72
CA VAL A 392 19.95 -11.25 -6.77
C VAL A 392 18.68 -11.66 -7.51
N GLY A 393 18.38 -11.09 -8.68
CA GLY A 393 17.26 -11.50 -9.52
C GLY A 393 17.34 -12.93 -10.03
N LEU A 394 18.55 -13.48 -10.22
CA LEU A 394 18.74 -14.90 -10.54
C LEU A 394 18.38 -15.82 -9.36
N PHE A 395 18.53 -15.36 -8.12
CA PHE A 395 18.17 -16.12 -6.91
C PHE A 395 16.71 -15.93 -6.47
N ILE A 396 16.04 -14.89 -6.97
CA ILE A 396 14.63 -14.61 -6.66
C ILE A 396 13.67 -15.33 -7.63
N LYS A 397 14.14 -15.70 -8.84
CA LYS A 397 13.44 -16.64 -9.73
C LYS A 397 13.54 -18.06 -9.20
#